data_AF-A0A920G4S7-F1
#
_entry.id   AF-A0A920G4S7-F1
#
_cell.length_a   1.000
_cell.length_b   1.000
_cell.length_c   1.000
_cell.angle_alpha   90.00
_cell.angle_beta   90.00
_cell.angle_gamma   90.00
#
_symmetry.space_group_name_H-M   'P 1'
#
loop_
_entity.id
_entity.type
_entity.pdbx_description
1 polymer ?
#
loop_
_entity_poly.entity_id
_entity_poly.type
_entity_poly.pdbx_seq_one_letter_code
_entity_poly.pdbx_strand_id
1 'polypeptide(L)' 'MKRAPKQTAAQLRIIGGMWRGRKLTVVNRPGLRPTGDRVRETLFNWLTPVIADARCLDLFAGSGLWV' A
#
# COMPACT_ATOMS: atom_id res chain seq x y z
N MET A 1 -31.99 14.47 2.23
CA MET A 1 -30.64 14.66 1.63
C MET A 1 -29.62 13.87 2.46
N LYS A 2 -29.09 12.76 1.95
CA LYS A 2 -28.01 12.01 2.64
C LYS A 2 -26.68 12.68 2.29
N ARG A 3 -25.96 13.23 3.29
CA ARG A 3 -24.63 13.82 3.09
C ARG A 3 -23.68 12.73 2.60
N ALA A 4 -23.01 12.97 1.47
CA ALA A 4 -21.97 12.07 0.98
C ALA A 4 -20.84 11.97 2.04
N PRO A 5 -20.29 10.77 2.30
CA PRO A 5 -19.23 10.61 3.28
C PRO A 5 -18.01 11.44 2.89
N LYS A 6 -17.50 12.23 3.82
CA LYS A 6 -16.28 13.05 3.65
C LYS A 6 -15.12 12.08 3.39
N GLN A 7 -14.50 12.15 2.22
CA GLN A 7 -13.33 11.33 1.86
C GLN A 7 -12.16 11.72 2.77
N THR A 8 -11.99 11.04 3.90
CA THR A 8 -10.88 11.24 4.83
C THR A 8 -9.63 10.61 4.25
N ALA A 9 -8.71 11.42 3.71
CA ALA A 9 -7.43 10.94 3.19
C ALA A 9 -6.75 9.95 4.16
N ALA A 10 -6.45 8.75 3.68
CA ALA A 10 -5.76 7.73 4.46
C ALA A 10 -4.25 7.96 4.33
N GLN A 11 -3.51 7.83 5.44
CA GLN A 11 -2.05 7.87 5.43
C GLN A 11 -1.52 6.44 5.39
N LEU A 12 -0.77 6.12 4.35
CA LEU A 12 -0.02 4.87 4.23
C LEU A 12 1.46 5.14 4.45
N ARG A 13 2.19 4.17 5.03
CA ARG A 13 3.63 4.27 5.25
C ARG A 13 4.34 3.19 4.46
N ILE A 14 5.40 3.56 3.76
CA ILE A 14 6.28 2.61 3.08
C ILE A 14 7.12 1.89 4.14
N ILE A 15 7.14 0.56 4.11
CA ILE A 15 7.78 -0.27 5.15
C ILE A 15 9.16 -0.82 4.75
N GLY A 16 9.51 -0.78 3.47
CA GLY A 16 10.73 -1.38 2.92
C GLY A 16 11.38 -0.57 1.81
N GLY A 17 12.53 -1.04 1.34
CA GLY A 17 13.29 -0.43 0.25
C GLY A 17 13.85 0.96 0.56
N MET A 18 14.26 1.67 -0.50
CA MET A 18 14.88 3.00 -0.42
C MET A 18 13.96 4.07 0.19
N TRP A 19 12.64 3.88 0.15
CA TRP A 19 11.66 4.87 0.61
C TRP A 19 11.00 4.50 1.95
N ARG A 20 11.59 3.55 2.69
CA ARG A 20 11.14 3.15 4.03
C ARG A 20 10.91 4.36 4.94
N GLY A 21 9.75 4.38 5.60
CA GLY A 21 9.34 5.44 6.53
C GLY A 21 8.60 6.61 5.89
N ARG A 22 8.57 6.72 4.56
CA ARG A 22 7.84 7.78 3.87
C ARG A 22 6.33 7.58 4.01
N LYS A 23 5.61 8.65 4.34
CA LYS A 23 4.15 8.68 4.40
C LYS A 23 3.57 9.14 3.06
N LEU A 24 2.60 8.41 2.55
CA LEU A 24 1.86 8.73 1.34
C LEU A 24 0.40 8.99 1.72
N THR A 25 -0.09 10.14 1.29
CA THR A 25 -1.50 10.50 1.44
C THR A 25 -2.27 9.90 0.26
N VAL A 26 -3.13 8.95 0.54
CA VAL A 26 -4.00 8.32 -0.47
C VAL A 26 -5.44 8.75 -0.26
N VAL A 27 -6.14 8.96 -1.38
CA VAL A 27 -7.57 9.28 -1.36
C VAL A 27 -8.31 8.05 -0.87
N ASN A 28 -8.97 8.18 0.28
CA ASN A 28 -9.81 7.12 0.83
C ASN A 28 -11.11 7.08 0.03
N ARG A 29 -11.15 6.20 -0.98
CA ARG A 29 -12.36 5.89 -1.74
C ARG A 29 -13.02 4.62 -1.20
N PRO A 30 -14.36 4.53 -1.22
CA PRO A 30 -15.06 3.27 -0.97
C PRO A 30 -14.54 2.20 -1.92
N GLY A 31 -14.06 1.07 -1.39
CA GLY A 31 -13.41 0.00 -2.17
C GLY A 31 -11.89 -0.01 -2.11
N LEU A 32 -11.24 1.01 -1.52
CA LEU A 32 -9.84 0.89 -1.11
C LEU A 32 -9.76 -0.17 -0.02
N ARG A 33 -9.03 -1.26 -0.26
CA ARG A 33 -8.69 -2.23 0.79
C ARG A 33 -7.38 -1.78 1.42
N PRO A 34 -7.37 -1.14 2.60
CA PRO A 34 -6.13 -0.87 3.29
C PRO A 34 -5.50 -2.21 3.70
N THR A 35 -4.47 -2.64 2.97
CA THR A 35 -3.65 -3.79 3.37
C THR A 35 -2.93 -3.41 4.66
N GLY A 36 -3.14 -4.20 5.73
CA GLY A 36 -2.48 -3.97 7.01
C GLY A 36 -0.96 -4.10 6.90
N ASP A 37 -0.23 -3.28 7.64
CA ASP A 37 1.24 -3.25 7.64
C ASP A 37 1.87 -4.64 7.81
N ARG A 38 1.29 -5.48 8.69
CA ARG A 38 1.78 -6.83 8.99
C ARG A 38 1.73 -7.79 7.79
N VAL A 39 0.73 -7.66 6.92
CA VAL A 39 0.60 -8.50 5.73
C VAL A 39 1.68 -8.13 4.71
N ARG A 40 1.90 -6.83 4.51
CA ARG A 40 2.99 -6.34 3.64
C ARG A 40 4.34 -6.81 4.18
N GLU A 41 4.58 -6.63 5.48
CA GLU A 41 5.85 -7.03 6.11
C GLU A 41 6.14 -8.53 5.96
N THR A 42 5.13 -9.37 6.17
CA THR A 42 5.26 -10.83 6.02
C THR A 42 5.60 -11.21 4.58
N LEU A 43 4.91 -10.63 3.59
CA LEU A 43 5.14 -10.89 2.18
C LEU A 43 6.55 -10.47 1.75
N PHE A 44 6.96 -9.25 2.08
CA PHE A 44 8.29 -8.76 1.72
C PHE A 44 9.40 -9.53 2.42
N ASN A 45 9.19 -10.00 3.65
CA ASN A 45 10.14 -10.88 4.32
C ASN A 45 10.39 -12.16 3.51
N TRP A 46 9.33 -12.82 3.02
CA TRP A 46 9.44 -14.00 2.16
C TRP A 46 10.08 -13.72 0.81
N LEU A 47 9.83 -12.54 0.23
CA LEU A 47 10.36 -12.16 -1.09
C LEU A 47 11.79 -11.60 -1.03
N THR A 48 12.31 -11.27 0.15
CA THR A 48 13.68 -10.73 0.36
C THR A 48 14.77 -11.37 -0.52
N PRO A 49 14.90 -12.71 -0.61
CA PRO A 49 15.98 -13.32 -1.38
C PRO A 49 15.84 -13.17 -2.91
N VAL A 50 14.66 -12.84 -3.42
CA VAL A 50 14.34 -12.86 -4.86
C VAL A 50 13.82 -11.53 -5.40
N ILE A 51 13.58 -10.54 -4.55
CA ILE A 51 12.95 -9.28 -4.94
C ILE A 51 13.92 -8.25 -5.51
N ALA A 52 15.23 -8.42 -5.26
CA ALA A 52 16.26 -7.60 -5.89
C ALA A 52 16.23 -7.81 -7.41
N ASP A 53 16.09 -6.72 -8.17
CA ASP A 53 15.98 -6.69 -9.63
C ASP A 53 14.80 -7.46 -10.24
N ALA A 54 13.82 -7.85 -9.42
CA ALA A 54 12.63 -8.54 -9.89
C ALA A 54 11.67 -7.61 -10.65
N ARG A 55 11.03 -8.14 -11.69
CA ARG A 55 9.92 -7.48 -12.38
C ARG A 55 8.61 -7.84 -11.67
N CYS A 56 8.12 -6.94 -10.83
CA CYS A 56 6.88 -7.12 -10.10
C CYS A 56 5.66 -6.68 -10.94
N LEU A 57 4.66 -7.56 -11.07
CA LEU A 57 3.36 -7.25 -11.64
C LEU A 57 2.30 -7.33 -10.55
N ASP A 58 1.56 -6.25 -10.36
CA ASP A 58 0.45 -6.18 -9.43
C ASP A 58 -0.85 -5.88 -10.18
N LEU A 59 -1.67 -6.92 -10.33
CA LEU A 59 -2.92 -6.90 -11.09
C LEU A 59 -4.05 -6.14 -10.38
N PHE A 60 -3.91 -5.90 -9.08
CA PHE A 60 -4.93 -5.26 -8.25
C PHE A 60 -4.34 -4.13 -7.40
N ALA A 61 -3.42 -3.37 -7.98
CA ALA A 61 -2.64 -2.38 -7.26
C ALA A 61 -3.46 -1.32 -6.53
N GLY A 62 -4.69 -1.04 -7.01
CA GLY A 62 -5.57 -0.06 -6.39
C GLY A 62 -4.88 1.30 -6.27
N SER A 63 -4.61 1.77 -5.05
CA SER A 63 -3.84 2.99 -4.77
C SER A 63 -2.33 2.90 -5.06
N GLY A 64 -1.85 1.79 -5.61
CA GLY A 64 -0.46 1.60 -6.03
C GLY A 64 0.50 1.19 -4.91
N LEU A 65 0.03 0.66 -3.77
CA LEU A 65 0.88 0.36 -2.61
C LEU A 65 1.05 -1.13 -2.33
N TRP A 66 1.70 -1.80 -3.27
CA TRP A 66 2.28 -3.14 -3.09
C TRP A 66 3.79 -3.15 -3.32
N VAL A 67 4.41 -1.97 -3.26
CA VAL A 67 5.86 -1.75 -3.36
C VAL A 67 6.36 -1.07 -2.10
#